data_AF-F4H5E7-F1
#
_entry.id   AF-F4H5E7-F1
#
_cell.length_a   1.000
_cell.length_b   1.000
_cell.length_c   1.000
_cell.angle_alpha   90.00
_cell.angle_beta   90.00
_cell.angle_gamma   90.00
#
_symmetry.space_group_name_H-M   'P 1'
#
loop_
_entity.id
_entity.type
_entity.pdbx_description
1 polymer ?
#
loop_
_entity_poly.entity_id
_entity_poly.type
_entity_poly.pdbx_seq_one_letter_code
_entity_poly.pdbx_strand_id
1 'polypeptide(L)'
;MRPVDRPRVVCLCGSLRFRDLFASERRRLTSLGVIVLGPEEVDDDLTPARRAALGELHLRRIDLADEVRVVSDGGYVGASTRREVAYARQAGKAVTWVEPHLDA
;
A
#
# COMPACT_ATOMS: atom_id res chain seq x y z
N MET A 1 -4.50 -23.64 -2.78
CA MET A 1 -5.53 -22.73 -2.24
C MET A 1 -6.84 -22.99 -2.98
N ARG A 2 -7.98 -23.03 -2.28
CA ARG A 2 -9.28 -23.18 -2.95
C ARG A 2 -9.76 -21.80 -3.44
N PRO A 3 -10.46 -21.71 -4.58
CA PRO A 3 -11.05 -20.45 -5.04
C PRO A 3 -11.99 -19.88 -3.97
N VAL A 4 -11.95 -18.56 -3.78
CA VAL A 4 -12.87 -17.81 -2.92
C VAL A 4 -13.79 -16.97 -3.80
N ASP A 5 -15.06 -16.83 -3.44
CA ASP A 5 -16.06 -16.09 -4.25
C ASP A 5 -15.69 -14.61 -4.43
N ARG A 6 -15.09 -14.01 -3.39
CA ARG A 6 -14.50 -12.68 -3.46
C ARG A 6 -13.17 -12.64 -2.69
N PRO A 7 -12.03 -12.52 -3.39
CA PRO A 7 -10.75 -12.26 -2.75
C PRO A 7 -10.77 -10.95 -1.94
N ARG A 8 -10.05 -10.93 -0.81
CA ARG A 8 -9.76 -9.67 -0.11
C ARG A 8 -8.83 -8.81 -1.00
N VAL A 9 -9.04 -7.51 -1.03
CA VAL A 9 -8.22 -6.54 -1.75
C VAL A 9 -7.42 -5.72 -0.75
N VAL A 10 -6.10 -5.71 -0.89
CA VAL A 10 -5.18 -4.99 0.00
C VAL A 10 -4.40 -3.97 -0.81
N CYS A 11 -4.37 -2.72 -0.36
CA CYS A 11 -3.47 -1.70 -0.92
C CYS A 11 -2.21 -1.59 -0.06
N LEU A 12 -1.06 -1.93 -0.63
CA LEU A 12 0.23 -1.65 -0.02
C LEU A 12 0.53 -0.15 -0.10
N CYS A 13 0.84 0.47 1.03
CA CYS A 13 1.29 1.86 1.12
C CYS A 13 2.70 1.89 1.71
N GLY A 14 3.54 2.86 1.36
CA GLY A 14 4.92 2.91 1.85
C GLY A 14 5.89 3.56 0.88
N SER A 15 7.16 3.67 1.27
CA SER A 15 8.20 4.22 0.41
C SER A 15 8.78 3.15 -0.51
N LEU A 16 8.81 3.42 -1.82
CA LEU A 16 9.45 2.55 -2.82
C LEU A 16 10.95 2.33 -2.58
N ARG A 17 11.58 3.05 -1.65
CA ARG A 17 12.93 2.70 -1.15
C ARG A 17 13.00 1.27 -0.60
N PHE A 18 11.87 0.73 -0.14
CA PHE A 18 11.72 -0.63 0.38
C PHE A 18 11.13 -1.59 -0.67
N ARG A 19 11.46 -1.42 -1.95
CA ARG A 19 10.92 -2.22 -3.08
C ARG A 19 10.99 -3.74 -2.84
N ASP A 20 12.06 -4.23 -2.21
CA ASP A 20 12.22 -5.66 -1.93
C ASP A 20 11.22 -6.15 -0.88
N LEU A 21 10.94 -5.33 0.13
CA LEU A 21 9.93 -5.61 1.14
C LEU A 21 8.51 -5.53 0.55
N PHE A 22 8.25 -4.57 -0.34
CA PHE A 22 7.01 -4.53 -1.13
C PHE A 22 6.82 -5.82 -1.94
N ALA A 23 7.86 -6.25 -2.66
CA ALA A 23 7.81 -7.46 -3.46
C ALA A 23 7.60 -8.70 -2.59
N SER A 24 8.25 -8.77 -1.42
CA SER A 24 8.08 -9.84 -0.44
C SER A 24 6.65 -9.90 0.09
N GLU A 25 6.11 -8.78 0.55
CA GLU A 25 4.76 -8.71 1.13
C GLU A 25 3.68 -8.96 0.07
N ARG A 26 3.87 -8.45 -1.15
CA ARG A 26 3.01 -8.75 -2.29
C ARG A 26 2.96 -10.26 -2.58
N ARG A 27 4.13 -10.93 -2.66
CA ARG A 27 4.19 -12.39 -2.86
C ARG A 27 3.50 -13.15 -1.72
N ARG A 28 3.68 -12.73 -0.47
CA ARG A 28 3.04 -13.35 0.70
C ARG A 28 1.53 -13.20 0.67
N LEU A 29 1.01 -12.01 0.37
CA LEU A 29 -0.44 -11.78 0.27
C LEU A 29 -1.06 -12.54 -0.90
N THR A 30 -0.40 -12.53 -2.06
CA THR A 30 -0.86 -13.29 -3.24
C THR A 30 -0.93 -14.79 -2.97
N SER A 31 0.05 -15.37 -2.25
CA SER A 31 0.02 -16.80 -1.90
C SER A 31 -1.11 -17.17 -0.94
N LEU A 32 -1.66 -16.18 -0.23
CA LEU A 32 -2.85 -16.29 0.62
C LEU A 32 -4.16 -15.98 -0.12
N GLY A 33 -4.10 -15.69 -1.43
CA GLY A 33 -5.28 -15.44 -2.26
C GLY A 33 -5.83 -14.04 -2.16
N VAL A 34 -5.00 -13.08 -1.79
CA VAL A 34 -5.33 -11.67 -1.70
C VAL A 34 -4.99 -10.97 -3.02
N ILE A 35 -5.89 -10.10 -3.49
CA ILE A 35 -5.58 -9.16 -4.58
C ILE A 35 -4.77 -8.01 -3.98
N VAL A 36 -3.60 -7.74 -4.56
CA VAL A 36 -2.68 -6.71 -4.04
C VAL A 36 -2.61 -5.53 -4.99
N LEU A 37 -3.05 -4.38 -4.52
CA LEU A 37 -2.80 -3.06 -5.12
C LEU A 37 -1.59 -2.42 -4.43
N GLY A 38 -0.95 -1.47 -5.08
CA GLY A 38 0.20 -0.78 -4.49
C GLY A 38 0.71 0.35 -5.37
N PRO A 39 1.72 1.11 -4.93
CA PRO A 39 2.52 1.91 -5.84
C PRO A 39 3.26 0.98 -6.81
N GLU A 40 3.53 1.47 -8.02
CA GLU A 40 4.37 0.79 -9.00
C GLU A 40 5.53 1.72 -9.32
N GLU A 41 6.71 1.15 -9.56
CA GLU A 41 7.84 1.91 -10.09
C GLU A 41 7.52 2.36 -11.52
N VAL A 42 7.79 3.63 -11.80
CA VAL A 42 7.61 4.27 -13.10
C VAL A 42 8.89 5.05 -13.39
N ASP A 43 9.22 5.25 -14.67
CA ASP A 43 10.49 5.82 -15.14
C ASP A 43 10.94 7.08 -14.37
N ASP A 44 12.26 7.23 -14.24
CA ASP A 44 12.91 8.19 -13.33
C ASP A 44 12.62 9.67 -13.64
N ASP A 45 12.21 10.03 -14.86
CA ASP A 45 11.89 11.40 -15.27
C ASP A 45 10.45 11.83 -14.91
N LEU A 46 10.14 11.77 -13.62
CA LEU A 46 8.87 12.29 -13.12
C LEU A 46 8.93 13.79 -12.90
N THR A 47 8.04 14.53 -13.57
CA THR A 47 7.76 15.92 -13.22
C THR A 47 6.99 15.98 -11.88
N PRO A 48 7.04 17.11 -11.14
CA PRO A 48 6.23 17.28 -9.93
C PRO A 48 4.74 17.02 -10.15
N ALA A 49 4.20 17.44 -11.30
CA ALA A 49 2.80 17.21 -11.67
C ALA A 49 2.48 15.71 -11.84
N ARG A 50 3.38 14.94 -12.47
CA ARG A 50 3.23 13.47 -12.59
C ARG A 50 3.30 12.79 -11.22
N ARG A 51 4.23 13.20 -10.35
CA ARG A 51 4.28 12.70 -8.96
C ARG A 51 2.98 12.94 -8.21
N ALA A 52 2.40 14.14 -8.33
CA ALA A 52 1.11 14.45 -7.72
C ALA A 52 -0.02 13.57 -8.28
N ALA A 53 -0.08 13.38 -9.60
CA ALA A 53 -1.07 12.52 -10.24
C ALA A 53 -0.94 11.04 -9.82
N LEU A 54 0.29 10.53 -9.67
CA LEU A 54 0.54 9.17 -9.15
C LEU A 54 0.14 9.05 -7.68
N GLY A 55 0.40 10.08 -6.88
CA GLY A 55 -0.07 10.17 -5.50
C GLY A 55 -1.59 10.14 -5.40
N GLU A 56 -2.30 10.80 -6.32
CA GLU A 56 -3.77 10.75 -6.39
C GLU A 56 -4.28 9.39 -6.87
N LEU A 57 -3.65 8.82 -7.90
CA LEU A 57 -3.95 7.46 -8.37
C LEU A 57 -3.82 6.44 -7.23
N HIS A 58 -2.83 6.62 -6.35
CA HIS A 58 -2.67 5.74 -5.21
C HIS A 58 -3.82 5.85 -4.19
N LEU A 59 -4.37 7.05 -3.97
CA LEU A 59 -5.59 7.21 -3.16
C LEU A 59 -6.78 6.48 -3.78
N ARG A 60 -6.90 6.48 -5.12
CA ARG A 60 -7.95 5.70 -5.82
C ARG A 60 -7.76 4.18 -5.69
N ARG A 61 -6.51 3.71 -5.57
CA ARG A 61 -6.24 2.30 -5.22
C ARG A 61 -6.70 1.98 -3.79
N ILE A 62 -6.58 2.92 -2.86
CA ILE A 62 -7.10 2.77 -1.49
C ILE A 62 -8.63 2.69 -1.48
N ASP A 63 -9.32 3.49 -2.30
CA ASP A 63 -10.79 3.43 -2.41
C ASP A 63 -11.29 2.02 -2.77
N LEU A 64 -10.58 1.37 -3.72
CA LEU A 64 -10.87 0.02 -4.21
C LEU A 64 -10.46 -1.11 -3.26
N ALA A 65 -9.63 -0.84 -2.26
CA ALA A 65 -9.16 -1.86 -1.33
C ALA A 65 -10.10 -2.06 -0.15
N ASP A 66 -10.11 -3.26 0.42
CA ASP A 66 -10.78 -3.56 1.70
C ASP A 66 -9.96 -3.01 2.88
N GLU A 67 -8.62 -3.08 2.77
CA GLU A 67 -7.67 -2.63 3.80
C GLU A 67 -6.40 -2.03 3.20
N VAL A 68 -5.69 -1.25 4.01
CA VAL A 68 -4.34 -0.76 3.73
C VAL A 68 -3.32 -1.52 4.57
N ARG A 69 -2.24 -1.94 3.92
CA ARG A 69 -1.09 -2.59 4.54
C ARG A 69 0.13 -1.71 4.36
N VAL A 70 0.65 -1.14 5.44
CA VAL A 70 1.80 -0.24 5.39
C VAL A 70 3.09 -1.04 5.42
N VAL A 71 3.90 -0.84 4.38
CA VAL A 71 5.24 -1.38 4.22
C VAL A 71 6.24 -0.34 4.73
N SER A 72 6.84 -0.64 5.87
CA SER A 72 7.85 0.17 6.54
C SER A 72 8.96 -0.73 7.08
N ASP A 73 10.12 -0.13 7.32
CA ASP A 73 11.26 -0.77 7.98
C ASP A 73 11.97 0.26 8.88
N GLY A 74 12.42 -0.17 10.06
CA GLY A 74 13.08 0.66 11.05
C GLY A 74 12.23 1.83 11.58
N GLY A 75 10.90 1.69 11.61
CA GLY A 75 9.99 2.77 12.02
C GLY A 75 9.83 3.90 11.01
N TYR A 76 10.39 3.79 9.81
CA TYR A 76 10.32 4.85 8.80
C TYR A 76 8.93 4.93 8.16
N VAL A 77 8.31 6.10 8.27
CA VAL A 77 7.08 6.43 7.54
C VAL A 77 7.27 7.78 6.84
N GLY A 78 7.07 7.81 5.52
CA GLY A 78 7.19 9.04 4.72
C GLY A 78 5.97 9.95 4.83
N ALA A 79 6.08 11.21 4.37
CA ALA A 79 4.95 12.14 4.36
C ALA A 79 3.80 11.70 3.44
N SER A 80 4.12 11.13 2.27
CA SER A 80 3.12 10.54 1.37
C SER A 80 2.39 9.38 2.04
N THR A 81 3.14 8.47 2.67
CA THR A 81 2.57 7.32 3.40
C THR A 81 1.70 7.74 4.57
N ARG A 82 2.10 8.77 5.34
CA ARG A 82 1.24 9.34 6.38
C ARG A 82 -0.08 9.89 5.82
N ARG A 83 -0.03 10.58 4.68
CA ARG A 83 -1.22 11.09 3.99
C ARG A 83 -2.13 9.95 3.52
N GLU A 84 -1.56 8.88 2.99
CA GLU A 84 -2.27 7.67 2.55
C GLU A 84 -2.95 6.96 3.74
N VAL A 85 -2.24 6.80 4.86
CA VAL A 85 -2.80 6.23 6.10
C VAL A 85 -3.94 7.10 6.64
N ALA A 86 -3.76 8.42 6.68
CA ALA A 86 -4.81 9.33 7.12
C ALA A 86 -6.06 9.25 6.22
N TYR A 87 -5.85 9.21 4.90
CA TYR A 87 -6.93 9.05 3.92
C TYR A 87 -7.67 7.72 4.11
N ALA A 88 -6.95 6.61 4.25
CA ALA A 88 -7.53 5.29 4.48
C ALA A 88 -8.39 5.25 5.75
N ARG A 89 -7.87 5.81 6.85
CA ARG A 89 -8.62 5.93 8.12
C ARG A 89 -9.87 6.78 7.97
N GLN A 90 -9.79 7.91 7.27
CA GLN A 90 -10.95 8.76 6.99
C GLN A 90 -12.00 8.04 6.14
N ALA A 91 -11.57 7.20 5.20
CA ALA A 91 -12.44 6.35 4.39
C ALA A 91 -12.95 5.09 5.13
N GLY A 92 -12.68 4.95 6.43
CA GLY A 92 -13.12 3.82 7.25
C GLY A 92 -12.42 2.49 6.92
N LYS A 93 -11.27 2.53 6.24
CA LYS A 93 -10.49 1.34 5.89
C LYS A 93 -9.62 0.91 7.08
N ALA A 94 -9.50 -0.40 7.28
CA ALA A 94 -8.52 -0.94 8.21
C ALA A 94 -7.09 -0.60 7.73
N VAL A 95 -6.21 -0.22 8.66
CA VAL A 95 -4.80 0.01 8.40
C VAL A 95 -4.00 -0.95 9.27
N THR A 96 -3.08 -1.69 8.68
CA THR A 96 -2.18 -2.61 9.40
C THR A 96 -0.74 -2.41 8.95
N TRP A 97 0.24 -2.83 9.74
CA TRP A 97 1.66 -2.54 9.48
C TRP A 97 2.52 -3.80 9.37
N VAL A 98 3.46 -3.81 8.42
CA VAL A 98 4.51 -4.86 8.34
C VAL A 98 5.30 -4.90 9.64
N GLU A 99 5.56 -3.74 10.24
CA GLU A 99 6.15 -3.58 11.56
C GLU A 99 5.05 -3.56 12.65
N PRO A 100 4.87 -4.63 13.44
CA PRO A 100 3.75 -4.74 14.37
C PRO A 100 3.73 -3.67 15.47
N HIS A 101 4.89 -3.06 15.77
CA HIS A 101 5.04 -2.05 16.82
C HIS A 101 4.54 -0.66 16.42
N LEU A 102 4.17 -0.45 15.15
CA LEU A 102 3.61 0.81 14.64
C LEU A 102 2.07 0.80 14.56
N ASP A 103 1.43 -0.30 14.93
CA ASP A 103 -0.04 -0.48 14.92
C ASP A 103 -0.73 0.10 16.17
N ALA A 104 0.01 0.84 17.01
CA ALA A 104 -0.46 1.43 18.28
C ALA A 104 -1.07 2.83 18.11
#